data_AF-A0A847QNA0-F1
#
_entry.id   AF-A0A847QNA0-F1
#
_cell.length_a   1.000
_cell.length_b   1.000
_cell.length_c   1.000
_cell.angle_alpha   90.00
_cell.angle_beta   90.00
_cell.angle_gamma   90.00
#
_symmetry.space_group_name_H-M   'P 1'
#
loop_
_entity.id
_entity.type
_entity.pdbx_description
1 polymer ?
#
loop_
_entity_poly.entity_id
_entity_poly.type
_entity_poly.pdbx_seq_one_letter_code
_entity_poly.pdbx_strand_id
1 'polypeptide(L)'
;MDTYYVDVITEGYKDGLYKRLQSLRTKEGLPIELYELNNGANYLVRCVYANLKRQEQDRLLARIYNYYFASTLAEIIFQTWEEAYIKKILVKEYKMDKDDAERLIEQSWFRLNKDEETYLPETRKHALVKAILEFLDSHNRLNIEGFLNFRANLYKCELKKQIAQA
;
A
#
# COMPACT_ATOMS: atom_id res chain seq x y z
N MET A 1 -25.82 14.81 -4.84
CA MET A 1 -25.70 13.87 -3.71
C MET A 1 -24.28 13.33 -3.77
N ASP A 2 -23.44 13.63 -2.77
CA ASP A 2 -22.02 13.28 -2.81
C ASP A 2 -21.80 11.84 -2.36
N THR A 3 -21.63 10.95 -3.33
CA THR A 3 -21.20 9.56 -3.11
C THR A 3 -19.81 9.54 -2.46
N TYR A 4 -19.59 8.60 -1.54
CA TYR A 4 -18.28 8.44 -0.92
C TYR A 4 -17.30 7.79 -1.92
N TYR A 5 -16.09 8.37 -2.04
CA TYR A 5 -15.06 7.89 -2.95
C TYR A 5 -13.66 8.14 -2.39
N VAL A 6 -12.70 7.33 -2.87
CA VAL A 6 -11.26 7.51 -2.65
C VAL A 6 -10.56 7.52 -4.01
N ASP A 7 -9.73 8.53 -4.25
CA ASP A 7 -8.89 8.65 -5.42
C ASP A 7 -7.48 8.13 -5.11
N VAL A 8 -6.92 7.29 -5.98
CA VAL A 8 -5.56 6.76 -5.86
C VAL A 8 -4.73 7.15 -7.05
N ILE A 9 -3.56 7.72 -6.77
CA ILE A 9 -2.61 8.16 -7.78
C ILE A 9 -1.32 7.37 -7.64
N THR A 10 -0.78 6.94 -8.78
CA THR A 10 0.52 6.30 -8.86
C THR A 10 1.20 6.53 -10.19
N GLU A 11 2.53 6.50 -10.17
CA GLU A 11 3.40 6.48 -11.36
C GLU A 11 3.91 5.07 -11.65
N GLY A 12 4.08 4.22 -10.62
CA GLY A 12 4.73 2.90 -10.76
C GLY A 12 3.84 1.67 -10.57
N TYR A 13 2.59 1.82 -10.12
CA TYR A 13 1.80 0.68 -9.61
C TYR A 13 0.53 0.35 -10.42
N LYS A 14 0.36 0.90 -11.64
CA LYS A 14 -0.89 0.78 -12.43
C LYS A 14 -1.44 -0.65 -12.53
N ASP A 15 -0.66 -1.57 -13.09
CA ASP A 15 -1.13 -2.92 -13.42
C ASP A 15 -1.46 -3.75 -12.17
N GLY A 16 -0.68 -3.56 -11.10
CA GLY A 16 -0.94 -4.17 -9.80
C GLY A 16 -2.15 -3.57 -9.10
N LEU A 17 -2.31 -2.24 -9.20
CA LEU A 17 -3.35 -1.48 -8.51
C LEU A 17 -4.74 -1.83 -9.03
N TYR A 18 -4.97 -1.72 -10.34
CA TYR A 18 -6.31 -1.96 -10.89
C TYR A 18 -6.80 -3.39 -10.62
N LYS A 19 -5.95 -4.39 -10.91
CA LYS A 19 -6.29 -5.81 -10.71
C LYS A 19 -6.62 -6.12 -9.25
N ARG A 20 -5.86 -5.58 -8.30
CA ARG A 20 -6.07 -5.82 -6.87
C ARG A 20 -7.29 -5.08 -6.33
N LEU A 21 -7.51 -3.83 -6.74
CA LEU A 21 -8.75 -3.13 -6.40
C LEU A 21 -9.98 -3.81 -7.00
N GLN A 22 -9.89 -4.37 -8.20
CA GLN A 22 -10.98 -5.15 -8.79
C GLN A 22 -11.27 -6.42 -7.98
N SER A 23 -10.24 -7.00 -7.36
CA SER A 23 -10.40 -8.18 -6.50
C SER A 23 -11.18 -7.89 -5.20
N LEU A 24 -11.16 -6.64 -4.70
CA LEU A 24 -12.02 -6.25 -3.58
C LEU A 24 -13.50 -6.42 -3.91
N ARG A 25 -13.88 -6.15 -5.16
CA ARG A 25 -15.26 -6.37 -5.63
C ARG A 25 -15.56 -7.86 -5.80
N THR A 26 -14.68 -8.60 -6.46
CA THR A 26 -14.98 -9.98 -6.90
C THR A 26 -14.75 -11.04 -5.82
N LYS A 27 -13.82 -10.83 -4.89
CA LYS A 27 -13.48 -11.78 -3.82
C LYS A 27 -14.05 -11.38 -2.47
N GLU A 28 -13.87 -10.11 -2.08
CA GLU A 28 -14.31 -9.61 -0.77
C GLU A 28 -15.76 -9.09 -0.80
N GLY A 29 -16.39 -9.03 -1.98
CA GLY A 29 -17.78 -8.57 -2.12
C GLY A 29 -17.99 -7.09 -1.84
N LEU A 30 -16.93 -6.27 -1.82
CA LEU A 30 -17.07 -4.84 -1.58
C LEU A 30 -17.86 -4.17 -2.72
N PRO A 31 -18.83 -3.30 -2.43
CA PRO A 31 -19.61 -2.59 -3.44
C PRO A 31 -18.82 -1.39 -3.98
N ILE A 32 -17.66 -1.67 -4.58
CA ILE A 32 -16.72 -0.69 -5.12
C ILE A 32 -16.78 -0.67 -6.65
N GLU A 33 -16.88 0.53 -7.21
CA GLU A 33 -16.76 0.81 -8.63
C GLU A 33 -15.46 1.55 -8.90
N LEU A 34 -14.77 1.16 -9.97
CA LEU A 34 -13.47 1.72 -10.34
C LEU A 34 -13.62 2.54 -11.62
N TYR A 35 -13.14 3.77 -11.59
CA TYR A 35 -13.10 4.66 -12.72
C TYR A 35 -11.67 5.11 -12.96
N GLU A 36 -11.07 4.68 -14.08
CA GLU A 36 -9.79 5.24 -14.50
C GLU A 36 -10.01 6.67 -14.99
N LEU A 37 -9.26 7.61 -14.42
CA LEU A 37 -9.32 9.01 -14.78
C LEU A 37 -8.03 9.37 -15.52
N ASN A 38 -8.16 10.09 -16.63
CA ASN A 38 -7.00 10.59 -17.35
C ASN A 38 -6.34 11.70 -16.53
N ASN A 39 -5.07 11.50 -16.14
CA ASN A 39 -4.32 12.42 -15.29
C ASN A 39 -2.87 12.60 -15.79
N GLY A 40 -2.71 12.78 -17.10
CA GLY A 40 -1.41 13.06 -17.72
C GLY A 40 -0.43 11.91 -17.53
N ALA A 41 0.72 12.20 -16.89
CA ALA A 41 1.77 11.20 -16.66
C ALA A 41 1.44 10.18 -15.57
N ASN A 42 0.46 10.47 -14.69
CA ASN A 42 0.18 9.65 -13.53
C ASN A 42 -1.10 8.86 -13.74
N TYR A 43 -1.08 7.60 -13.34
CA TYR A 43 -2.30 6.79 -13.27
C TYR A 43 -3.16 7.26 -12.10
N LEU A 44 -4.43 7.54 -12.37
CA LEU A 44 -5.42 7.91 -11.36
C LEU A 44 -6.62 6.99 -11.49
N VAL A 45 -6.98 6.34 -10.39
CA VAL A 45 -8.19 5.54 -10.29
C VAL A 45 -9.06 6.07 -9.17
N ARG A 46 -10.34 6.29 -9.47
CA ARG A 46 -11.35 6.64 -8.48
C ARG A 46 -12.10 5.38 -8.05
N CYS A 47 -12.10 5.13 -6.76
CA CYS A 47 -12.83 4.09 -6.08
C CYS A 47 -14.11 4.67 -5.49
N VAL A 48 -15.26 4.41 -6.11
CA VAL A 48 -16.57 4.86 -5.61
C VAL A 48 -17.23 3.72 -4.84
N TYR A 49 -17.70 4.00 -3.63
CA TYR A 49 -18.44 3.02 -2.84
C TYR A 49 -19.93 3.20 -3.09
N ALA A 50 -20.52 2.30 -3.89
CA ALA A 50 -21.85 2.44 -4.48
C ALA A 50 -22.96 2.67 -3.44
N ASN A 51 -22.80 2.10 -2.24
CA ASN A 51 -23.80 2.15 -1.16
C ASN A 51 -23.52 3.22 -0.09
N LEU A 52 -22.50 4.07 -0.27
CA LEU A 52 -22.08 5.05 0.73
C LEU A 52 -22.27 6.48 0.27
N LYS A 53 -22.81 7.30 1.16
CA LYS A 53 -22.86 8.76 1.01
C LYS A 53 -21.85 9.40 1.96
N ARG A 54 -21.46 10.64 1.70
CA ARG A 54 -20.69 11.47 2.65
C ARG A 54 -21.58 12.00 3.77
N GLN A 55 -22.12 11.09 4.59
CA GLN A 55 -23.01 11.42 5.71
C GLN A 55 -22.46 10.79 7.00
N GLU A 56 -22.73 11.40 8.15
CA GLU A 56 -22.19 10.93 9.44
C GLU A 56 -22.63 9.49 9.77
N GLN A 57 -23.86 9.13 9.40
CA GLN A 57 -24.42 7.78 9.57
C GLN A 57 -23.64 6.69 8.81
N ASP A 58 -22.96 7.06 7.73
CA ASP A 58 -22.18 6.14 6.89
C ASP A 58 -20.71 6.04 7.32
N ARG A 59 -20.29 6.83 8.32
CA ARG A 59 -18.88 6.98 8.70
C ARG A 59 -18.23 5.68 9.17
N LEU A 60 -18.94 4.88 9.97
CA LEU A 60 -18.43 3.58 10.43
C LEU A 60 -18.25 2.62 9.26
N LEU A 61 -19.23 2.54 8.36
CA LEU A 61 -19.18 1.66 7.20
C LEU A 61 -18.10 2.10 6.21
N ALA A 62 -17.94 3.42 6.01
CA ALA A 62 -16.85 4.00 5.23
C ALA A 62 -15.48 3.64 5.82
N ARG A 63 -15.32 3.68 7.15
CA ARG A 63 -14.07 3.27 7.81
C ARG A 63 -13.78 1.78 7.62
N ILE A 64 -14.79 0.91 7.68
CA ILE A 64 -14.65 -0.52 7.38
C ILE A 64 -14.20 -0.72 5.94
N TYR A 65 -14.83 -0.04 4.97
CA TYR A 65 -14.45 -0.15 3.57
C TYR A 65 -13.05 0.40 3.28
N ASN A 66 -12.69 1.51 3.92
CA ASN A 66 -11.34 2.06 3.87
C ASN A 66 -10.32 1.07 4.46
N TYR A 67 -10.67 0.25 5.46
CA TYR A 67 -9.76 -0.76 6.00
C TYR A 67 -9.41 -1.83 4.96
N TYR A 68 -10.41 -2.39 4.27
CA TYR A 68 -10.17 -3.35 3.17
C TYR A 68 -9.32 -2.73 2.07
N PHE A 69 -9.67 -1.51 1.68
CA PHE A 69 -8.92 -0.75 0.70
C PHE A 69 -7.47 -0.48 1.14
N ALA A 70 -7.26 -0.06 2.39
CA ALA A 70 -5.93 0.17 2.97
C ALA A 70 -5.10 -1.11 3.03
N SER A 71 -5.72 -2.24 3.38
CA SER A 71 -5.10 -3.57 3.37
C SER A 71 -4.63 -3.95 1.96
N THR A 72 -5.50 -3.77 0.95
CA THR A 72 -5.13 -4.03 -0.45
C THR A 72 -4.02 -3.10 -0.94
N LEU A 73 -4.06 -1.81 -0.62
CA LEU A 73 -2.97 -0.88 -0.94
C LEU A 73 -1.66 -1.27 -0.29
N ALA A 74 -1.69 -1.66 0.99
CA ALA A 74 -0.51 -2.13 1.69
C ALA A 74 0.11 -3.32 0.94
N GLU A 75 -0.69 -4.32 0.56
CA GLU A 75 -0.18 -5.48 -0.21
C GLU A 75 0.45 -5.10 -1.54
N ILE A 76 -0.10 -4.11 -2.26
CA ILE A 76 0.52 -3.59 -3.49
C ILE A 76 1.91 -3.06 -3.19
N ILE A 77 2.02 -2.20 -2.17
CA ILE A 77 3.28 -1.59 -1.74
C ILE A 77 4.29 -2.68 -1.34
N PHE A 78 3.86 -3.67 -0.56
CA PHE A 78 4.68 -4.81 -0.15
C PHE A 78 5.32 -5.52 -1.34
N GLN A 79 4.53 -5.79 -2.38
CA GLN A 79 4.99 -6.60 -3.50
C GLN A 79 5.84 -5.85 -4.53
N THR A 80 5.85 -4.52 -4.50
CA THR A 80 6.39 -3.73 -5.62
C THR A 80 7.37 -2.65 -5.19
N TRP A 81 7.13 -1.98 -4.05
CA TRP A 81 7.99 -0.91 -3.58
C TRP A 81 9.11 -1.40 -2.68
N GLU A 82 8.83 -2.42 -1.87
CA GLU A 82 9.70 -2.81 -0.77
C GLU A 82 11.07 -3.29 -1.26
N GLU A 83 11.13 -4.05 -2.36
CA GLU A 83 12.38 -4.52 -2.97
C GLU A 83 13.31 -3.35 -3.35
N ALA A 84 12.77 -2.39 -4.10
CA ALA A 84 13.51 -1.21 -4.54
C ALA A 84 14.01 -0.37 -3.36
N TYR A 85 13.21 -0.30 -2.29
CA TYR A 85 13.60 0.42 -1.07
C TYR A 85 14.68 -0.31 -0.27
N ILE A 86 14.60 -1.64 -0.13
CA ILE A 86 15.66 -2.47 0.49
C ILE A 86 16.97 -2.27 -0.25
N LYS A 87 16.96 -2.39 -1.59
CA LYS A 87 18.16 -2.19 -2.43
C LYS A 87 18.79 -0.83 -2.19
N LYS A 88 17.96 0.22 -2.12
CA LYS A 88 18.41 1.57 -1.81
C LYS A 88 19.07 1.66 -0.42
N ILE A 89 18.50 1.02 0.60
CA ILE A 89 19.06 1.01 1.96
C ILE A 89 20.40 0.30 2.00
N LEU A 90 20.50 -0.91 1.43
CA LEU A 90 21.72 -1.70 1.44
C LEU A 90 22.89 -0.93 0.82
N VAL A 91 22.66 -0.32 -0.35
CA VAL A 91 23.71 0.42 -1.06
C VAL A 91 24.02 1.77 -0.38
N LYS A 92 23.00 2.54 0.01
CA LYS A 92 23.23 3.93 0.47
C LYS A 92 23.58 4.03 1.95
N GLU A 93 22.92 3.24 2.78
CA GLU A 93 23.04 3.30 4.24
C GLU A 93 24.07 2.28 4.75
N TYR A 94 23.98 1.02 4.30
CA TYR A 94 24.92 -0.03 4.70
C TYR A 94 26.21 -0.07 3.86
N LYS A 95 26.32 0.77 2.82
CA LYS A 95 27.50 0.86 1.93
C LYS A 95 27.86 -0.48 1.27
N MET A 96 26.87 -1.35 1.09
CA MET A 96 27.04 -2.62 0.41
C MET A 96 27.28 -2.39 -1.08
N ASP A 97 28.12 -3.22 -1.69
CA ASP A 97 28.27 -3.23 -3.14
C ASP A 97 26.94 -3.60 -3.82
N LYS A 98 26.72 -3.09 -5.04
CA LYS A 98 25.45 -3.32 -5.75
C LYS A 98 25.23 -4.79 -6.05
N ASP A 99 26.26 -5.53 -6.44
CA ASP A 99 26.13 -6.93 -6.83
C ASP A 99 25.88 -7.80 -5.60
N ASP A 100 26.51 -7.45 -4.47
CA ASP A 100 26.26 -8.14 -3.19
C ASP A 100 24.85 -7.83 -2.65
N ALA A 101 24.37 -6.59 -2.81
CA ALA A 101 23.00 -6.22 -2.46
C ALA A 101 21.96 -6.94 -3.32
N GLU A 102 22.22 -7.10 -4.63
CA GLU A 102 21.38 -7.87 -5.55
C GLU A 102 21.28 -9.33 -5.10
N ARG A 103 22.43 -9.99 -4.85
CA ARG A 103 22.49 -11.38 -4.39
C ARG A 103 21.77 -11.57 -3.05
N LEU A 104 21.94 -10.64 -2.11
CA LEU A 104 21.26 -10.70 -0.81
C LEU A 104 19.75 -10.57 -0.98
N ILE A 105 19.27 -9.67 -1.84
CA ILE A 105 17.84 -9.54 -2.12
C ILE A 105 17.31 -10.83 -2.74
N GLU A 106 17.96 -11.40 -3.76
CA GLU A 106 17.52 -12.66 -4.36
C GLU A 106 17.42 -13.81 -3.35
N GLN A 107 18.37 -13.88 -2.40
CA GLN A 107 18.40 -14.93 -1.37
C GLN A 107 17.43 -14.70 -0.21
N SER A 108 17.19 -13.44 0.16
CA SER A 108 16.47 -13.06 1.38
C SER A 108 15.03 -12.60 1.13
N TRP A 109 14.72 -12.10 -0.06
CA TRP A 109 13.40 -11.60 -0.43
C TRP A 109 12.32 -12.66 -0.24
N PHE A 110 12.64 -13.90 -0.61
CA PHE A 110 11.74 -15.03 -0.43
C PHE A 110 11.58 -15.43 1.04
N ARG A 111 12.55 -15.12 1.92
CA ARG A 111 12.49 -15.41 3.36
C ARG A 111 11.71 -14.34 4.13
N LEU A 112 11.83 -13.08 3.72
CA LEU A 112 11.08 -11.96 4.32
C LEU A 112 9.58 -12.02 3.98
N ASN A 113 9.20 -12.70 2.90
CA ASN A 113 7.84 -12.73 2.35
C ASN A 113 7.21 -14.15 2.28
N LYS A 114 7.82 -15.18 2.88
CA LYS A 114 7.18 -16.49 3.08
C LYS A 114 6.48 -16.53 4.45
N ASP A 115 5.16 -16.68 4.44
CA ASP A 115 4.39 -17.19 5.59
C ASP A 115 4.98 -18.57 5.97
N GLU A 116 5.30 -18.89 7.23
CA GLU A 116 4.31 -19.20 8.27
C GLU A 116 4.80 -18.93 9.73
N GLU A 117 6.03 -18.48 9.96
CA GLU A 117 6.61 -18.48 11.34
C GLU A 117 7.04 -17.12 11.90
N THR A 118 6.97 -16.02 11.13
CA THR A 118 7.53 -14.74 11.59
C THR A 118 6.42 -13.73 11.87
N TYR A 119 6.34 -13.24 13.12
CA TYR A 119 5.43 -12.16 13.56
C TYR A 119 5.77 -10.76 12.97
N LEU A 120 6.93 -10.66 12.31
CA LEU A 120 7.56 -9.43 11.87
C LEU A 120 6.94 -8.85 10.57
N PRO A 121 6.63 -9.64 9.52
CA PRO A 121 5.82 -9.21 8.37
C PRO A 121 4.42 -8.67 8.75
N GLU A 122 3.75 -9.27 9.73
CA GLU A 122 2.44 -8.79 10.18
C GLU A 122 2.53 -7.41 10.84
N THR A 123 3.56 -7.17 11.65
CA THR A 123 3.75 -5.90 12.37
C THR A 123 3.95 -4.73 11.40
N ARG A 124 4.77 -4.91 10.36
CA ARG A 124 4.99 -3.87 9.33
C ARG A 124 3.76 -3.66 8.44
N LYS A 125 3.02 -4.73 8.12
CA LYS A 125 1.78 -4.65 7.33
C LYS A 125 0.73 -3.88 8.11
N HIS A 126 0.58 -4.21 9.39
CA HIS A 126 -0.31 -3.49 10.29
C HIS A 126 0.07 -2.01 10.40
N ALA A 127 1.35 -1.67 10.54
CA ALA A 127 1.81 -0.29 10.57
C ALA A 127 1.45 0.49 9.30
N LEU A 128 1.61 -0.13 8.12
CA LEU A 128 1.28 0.49 6.85
C LEU A 128 -0.23 0.66 6.66
N VAL A 129 -1.02 -0.38 6.95
CA VAL A 129 -2.50 -0.34 6.88
C VAL A 129 -3.04 0.74 7.81
N LYS A 130 -2.57 0.78 9.05
CA LYS A 130 -2.98 1.79 10.03
C LYS A 130 -2.67 3.20 9.53
N ALA A 131 -1.46 3.43 9.02
CA ALA A 131 -1.08 4.75 8.50
C ALA A 131 -1.93 5.19 7.29
N ILE A 132 -2.27 4.26 6.39
CA ILE A 132 -3.16 4.54 5.24
C ILE A 132 -4.57 4.86 5.75
N LEU A 133 -5.11 4.06 6.68
CA LEU A 133 -6.45 4.25 7.22
C LEU A 133 -6.58 5.61 7.94
N GLU A 134 -5.61 5.96 8.80
CA GLU A 134 -5.56 7.25 9.49
C GLU A 134 -5.46 8.42 8.50
N PHE A 135 -4.75 8.25 7.39
CA PHE A 135 -4.71 9.26 6.33
C PHE A 135 -6.09 9.44 5.67
N LEU A 136 -6.78 8.33 5.39
CA LEU A 136 -8.10 8.33 4.76
C LEU A 136 -9.23 8.88 5.65
N ASP A 137 -9.02 8.97 6.97
CA ASP A 137 -9.99 9.60 7.88
C ASP A 137 -10.21 11.09 7.60
N SER A 138 -9.24 11.74 6.96
CA SER A 138 -9.28 13.18 6.65
C SER A 138 -9.01 13.52 5.18
N HIS A 139 -8.65 12.52 4.36
CA HIS A 139 -8.30 12.70 2.96
C HIS A 139 -9.00 11.65 2.10
N ASN A 140 -9.51 12.06 0.95
CA ASN A 140 -10.11 11.18 -0.04
C ASN A 140 -9.22 10.97 -1.27
N ARG A 141 -7.97 11.44 -1.23
CA ARG A 141 -7.02 11.36 -2.34
C ARG A 141 -5.65 10.94 -1.82
N LEU A 142 -5.20 9.78 -2.25
CA LEU A 142 -3.93 9.19 -1.85
C LEU A 142 -3.01 9.09 -3.07
N ASN A 143 -1.83 9.71 -2.98
CA ASN A 143 -0.74 9.48 -3.93
C ASN A 143 0.23 8.48 -3.29
N ILE A 144 0.45 7.31 -3.91
CA ILE A 144 1.18 6.20 -3.28
C ILE A 144 2.62 6.60 -3.00
N GLU A 145 3.32 7.15 -3.99
CA GLU A 145 4.73 7.52 -3.91
C GLU A 145 4.94 8.64 -2.86
N GLY A 146 4.10 9.67 -2.88
CA GLY A 146 4.08 10.73 -1.89
C GLY A 146 3.78 10.21 -0.49
N PHE A 147 2.81 9.31 -0.34
CA PHE A 147 2.50 8.69 0.94
C PHE A 147 3.70 7.92 1.51
N LEU A 148 4.38 7.13 0.68
CA LEU A 148 5.57 6.37 1.07
C LEU A 148 6.73 7.28 1.46
N ASN A 149 6.90 8.40 0.75
CA ASN A 149 7.94 9.37 1.05
C ASN A 149 7.70 10.09 2.38
N PHE A 150 6.48 10.55 2.65
CA PHE A 150 6.20 11.48 3.75
C PHE A 150 5.49 10.89 4.97
N ARG A 151 4.71 9.81 4.80
CA ARG A 151 3.80 9.31 5.84
C ARG A 151 4.11 7.88 6.32
N ALA A 152 4.78 7.06 5.52
CA ALA A 152 5.05 5.66 5.86
C ALA A 152 6.31 5.44 6.74
N ASN A 153 6.64 6.38 7.65
CA ASN A 153 7.90 6.31 8.41
C ASN A 153 7.98 5.12 9.35
N LEU A 154 6.89 4.79 10.06
CA LEU A 154 6.87 3.63 10.95
C LEU A 154 7.09 2.33 10.18
N TYR A 155 6.38 2.14 9.06
CA TYR A 155 6.59 1.03 8.15
C TYR A 155 8.06 0.92 7.68
N LYS A 156 8.64 2.03 7.24
CA LYS A 156 10.06 2.12 6.84
C LYS A 156 11.02 1.75 7.96
N CYS A 157 10.73 2.14 9.20
CA CYS A 157 11.52 1.78 10.37
C CYS A 157 11.43 0.28 10.69
N GLU A 158 10.23 -0.30 10.66
CA GLU A 158 10.04 -1.73 10.90
C GLU A 158 10.75 -2.59 9.84
N LEU A 159 10.69 -2.16 8.57
CA LEU A 159 11.43 -2.80 7.50
C LEU A 159 12.96 -2.73 7.73
N LYS A 160 13.49 -1.58 8.10
CA LYS A 160 14.93 -1.43 8.39
C LYS A 160 15.40 -2.34 9.53
N LYS A 161 14.60 -2.48 10.59
CA LYS A 161 14.90 -3.41 11.70
C LYS A 161 15.05 -4.84 11.21
N GLN A 162 14.18 -5.26 10.28
CA GLN A 162 14.21 -6.61 9.73
C GLN A 162 15.41 -6.83 8.80
N ILE A 163 15.78 -5.83 8.00
CA ILE A 163 17.03 -5.88 7.21
C ILE A 163 18.25 -6.02 8.12
N ALA A 164 18.29 -5.32 9.25
CA ALA A 164 19.42 -5.37 10.19
C ALA A 164 19.56 -6.71 10.94
N GLN A 165 18.50 -7.51 10.97
CA GLN A 165 18.44 -8.81 11.67
C GLN A 165 18.67 -9.99 10.72
N ALA A 166 18.63 -9.77 9.41
CA ALA A 166 18.82 -10.77 8.36
C ALA A 166 20.32 -10.95 8.04
#